data_AF-A0A0M6WVE9-F1
#
_entry.id   AF-A0A0M6WVE9-F1
#
_cell.length_a   1.000
_cell.length_b   1.000
_cell.length_c   1.000
_cell.angle_alpha   90.00
_cell.angle_beta   90.00
_cell.angle_gamma   90.00
#
_symmetry.space_group_name_H-M   'P 1'
#
loop_
_entity.id
_entity.type
_entity.pdbx_description
1 polymer ?
#
loop_
_entity_poly.entity_id
_entity_poly.type
_entity_poly.pdbx_seq_one_letter_code
_entity_poly.pdbx_strand_id
1 'polypeptide(L)'
;MVITELSLVEYYDKIIPRAKRKNYKWVISVIARHADAKELYQHIEEDWASINDLTYDNVLFVFSLGASLENNSFFHTEGQENYVGTMCPYVETINEERIANRKEDFYIHTYGAADIDWKQKHSQSVTEFIRKYDIREEQLPVLFIWNLERNCYSVVSLNHSEDMYSFLKQRVLEQENLMKQKQKLEEKLLPFKQERMYFELYDFLNERACRLGCSEKEAIQSVLFGQSTYLEKKDQIQDKEIRKDLKKIGQWKKQFFTNPSDIPQIKNHVKEMLEKKMGIEYRIDSIWEKIGNKGEMVTLTNDIVKDVILVCAKLISNEIYYDASEDRRNTYVRDLLDEKGYVVRDQTRHGLSPQGKDAGKVDISIFKEGKTYTLIEALNLSCLSKKYIDTHLDKIFDYDVLGNDINIILNYVTVSDFDKFITNYITYMKERKWRSPMVDLDEKCKEYKILYSSIRVVKTTHKRNGKNTILYHICALINGAK
;
A
#
# COMPACT_ATOMS: atom_id res chain seq x y z
N MET A 1 -35.80 -2.76 17.65
CA MET A 1 -34.35 -3.06 17.58
C MET A 1 -33.59 -1.96 18.30
N VAL A 2 -32.39 -2.23 18.81
CA VAL A 2 -31.46 -1.19 19.27
C VAL A 2 -30.44 -1.01 18.15
N ILE A 3 -30.59 0.07 17.38
CA ILE A 3 -29.77 0.33 16.19
C ILE A 3 -28.86 1.51 16.47
N THR A 4 -27.56 1.30 16.25
CA THR A 4 -26.57 2.38 16.20
C THR A 4 -26.36 2.83 14.76
N GLU A 5 -26.53 4.14 14.50
CA GLU A 5 -26.28 4.76 13.19
C GLU A 5 -24.79 4.71 12.84
N LEU A 6 -24.49 4.43 11.57
CA LEU A 6 -23.16 4.51 10.97
C LEU A 6 -23.14 5.60 9.89
N SER A 7 -22.02 6.31 9.78
CA SER A 7 -21.72 7.09 8.58
C SER A 7 -21.40 6.18 7.39
N LEU A 8 -21.43 6.73 6.17
CA LEU A 8 -20.93 6.09 4.95
C LEU A 8 -19.49 5.60 5.14
N VAL A 9 -18.64 6.36 5.81
CA VAL A 9 -17.25 5.96 6.06
C VAL A 9 -17.19 4.70 6.93
N GLU A 10 -17.90 4.71 8.06
CA GLU A 10 -17.93 3.58 8.99
C GLU A 10 -18.61 2.34 8.37
N TYR A 11 -19.57 2.55 7.49
CA TYR A 11 -20.18 1.49 6.70
C TYR A 11 -19.14 0.80 5.81
N TYR A 12 -18.29 1.56 5.12
CA TYR A 12 -17.29 0.99 4.21
C TYR A 12 -16.24 0.18 4.95
N ASP A 13 -15.81 0.65 6.11
CA ASP A 13 -14.88 -0.08 6.98
C ASP A 13 -15.45 -1.46 7.39
N LYS A 14 -16.78 -1.60 7.44
CA LYS A 14 -17.49 -2.85 7.73
C LYS A 14 -17.80 -3.71 6.51
N ILE A 15 -18.16 -3.11 5.38
CA ILE A 15 -18.63 -3.84 4.19
C ILE A 15 -17.47 -4.47 3.41
N ILE A 16 -16.34 -3.77 3.26
CA ILE A 16 -15.16 -4.23 2.53
C ILE A 16 -14.67 -5.61 3.00
N PRO A 17 -14.37 -5.83 4.30
CA PRO A 17 -13.93 -7.14 4.76
C PRO A 17 -15.01 -8.23 4.65
N ARG A 18 -16.30 -7.87 4.71
CA ARG A 18 -17.41 -8.81 4.53
C ARG A 18 -17.57 -9.25 3.08
N ALA A 19 -17.56 -8.30 2.15
CA ALA A 19 -17.61 -8.56 0.71
C ALA A 19 -16.46 -9.48 0.29
N LYS A 20 -15.25 -9.22 0.80
CA LYS A 20 -14.08 -10.08 0.58
C LYS A 20 -14.29 -11.52 1.10
N ARG A 21 -14.84 -11.70 2.30
CA ARG A 21 -15.18 -13.04 2.84
C ARG A 21 -16.24 -13.78 2.03
N LYS A 22 -17.06 -13.05 1.28
CA LYS A 22 -18.12 -13.58 0.42
C LYS A 22 -17.69 -13.74 -1.05
N ASN A 23 -16.38 -13.67 -1.31
CA ASN A 23 -15.76 -13.85 -2.63
C ASN A 23 -16.14 -12.81 -3.69
N TYR A 24 -16.65 -11.64 -3.28
CA TYR A 24 -16.70 -10.50 -4.20
C TYR A 24 -15.27 -10.04 -4.52
N LYS A 25 -15.06 -9.60 -5.76
CA LYS A 25 -13.79 -9.01 -6.20
C LYS A 25 -13.81 -7.50 -6.15
N TRP A 26 -14.99 -6.91 -6.31
CA TRP A 26 -15.16 -5.46 -6.36
C TRP A 26 -16.34 -5.01 -5.50
N VAL A 27 -16.20 -3.84 -4.89
CA VAL A 27 -17.32 -3.08 -4.35
C VAL A 27 -17.44 -1.83 -5.21
N ILE A 28 -18.51 -1.72 -5.99
CA ILE A 28 -18.78 -0.55 -6.81
C ILE A 28 -19.85 0.26 -6.14
N SER A 29 -19.65 1.57 -6.09
CA SER A 29 -20.53 2.42 -5.32
C SER A 29 -20.88 3.72 -5.97
N VAL A 30 -22.15 4.10 -5.92
CA VAL A 30 -22.57 5.42 -6.37
C VAL A 30 -22.57 6.36 -5.17
N ILE A 31 -21.68 7.36 -5.20
CA ILE A 31 -21.61 8.42 -4.20
C ILE A 31 -22.12 9.70 -4.84
N ALA A 32 -23.27 10.18 -4.35
CA ALA A 32 -23.99 11.29 -4.93
C ALA A 32 -24.68 12.12 -3.85
N ARG A 33 -24.98 13.39 -4.16
CA ARG A 33 -25.82 14.23 -3.30
C ARG A 33 -27.26 13.75 -3.36
N HIS A 34 -28.04 14.11 -2.35
CA HIS A 34 -29.43 13.67 -2.19
C HIS A 34 -30.29 13.90 -3.45
N ALA A 35 -30.05 14.98 -4.19
CA ALA A 35 -30.79 15.31 -5.41
C ALA A 35 -30.57 14.31 -6.55
N ASP A 36 -29.32 13.85 -6.75
CA ASP A 36 -28.94 13.00 -7.89
C ASP A 36 -29.03 11.51 -7.55
N ALA A 37 -28.87 11.14 -6.27
CA ALA A 37 -28.74 9.76 -5.83
C ALA A 37 -29.93 8.87 -6.23
N LYS A 38 -31.15 9.39 -6.11
CA LYS A 38 -32.37 8.61 -6.36
C LYS A 38 -32.53 8.23 -7.83
N GLU A 39 -32.29 9.17 -8.73
CA GLU A 39 -32.39 8.95 -10.18
C GLU A 39 -31.33 7.94 -10.64
N LEU A 40 -30.08 8.11 -10.19
CA LEU A 40 -28.98 7.19 -10.51
C LEU A 40 -29.23 5.77 -10.00
N TYR A 41 -29.82 5.62 -8.80
CA TYR A 41 -30.19 4.31 -8.28
C TYR A 41 -31.24 3.63 -9.14
N GLN A 42 -32.33 4.33 -9.50
CA GLN A 42 -33.41 3.76 -10.30
C GLN A 42 -32.90 3.26 -11.66
N HIS A 43 -32.07 4.04 -12.35
CA HIS A 43 -31.47 3.59 -13.61
C HIS A 43 -30.61 2.33 -13.46
N ILE A 44 -29.79 2.22 -12.41
CA ILE A 44 -28.91 1.06 -12.22
C ILE A 44 -29.69 -0.16 -11.71
N GLU A 45 -30.73 0.05 -10.91
CA GLU A 45 -31.61 -1.01 -10.42
C GLU A 45 -32.35 -1.69 -11.58
N GLU A 46 -32.88 -0.91 -12.54
CA GLU A 46 -33.57 -1.41 -13.74
C GLU A 46 -32.68 -2.34 -14.59
N ASP A 47 -31.40 -1.99 -14.74
CA ASP A 47 -30.43 -2.76 -15.52
C ASP A 47 -29.66 -3.82 -14.72
N TRP A 48 -29.95 -3.95 -13.41
CA TRP A 48 -29.11 -4.72 -12.49
C TRP A 48 -28.92 -6.18 -12.92
N ALA A 49 -29.99 -6.86 -13.34
CA ALA A 49 -29.91 -8.26 -13.76
C ALA A 49 -28.88 -8.43 -14.90
N SER A 50 -28.89 -7.52 -15.86
CA SER A 50 -27.96 -7.52 -16.99
C SER A 50 -26.52 -7.19 -16.56
N ILE A 51 -26.32 -6.32 -15.57
CA ILE A 51 -25.00 -5.96 -15.02
C ILE A 51 -24.43 -7.11 -14.16
N ASN A 52 -25.27 -7.76 -13.36
CA ASN A 52 -24.88 -8.84 -12.48
C ASN A 52 -24.41 -10.06 -13.29
N ASP A 53 -25.17 -10.43 -14.32
CA ASP A 53 -24.80 -11.51 -15.27
C ASP A 53 -23.48 -11.19 -15.97
N LEU A 54 -23.31 -9.95 -16.43
CA LEU A 54 -22.07 -9.48 -17.09
C LEU A 54 -20.85 -9.61 -16.18
N THR A 55 -21.00 -9.40 -14.86
CA THR A 55 -19.89 -9.40 -13.90
C THR A 55 -19.67 -10.74 -13.20
N TYR A 56 -20.45 -11.78 -13.55
CA TYR A 56 -20.43 -13.12 -12.95
C TYR A 56 -20.50 -13.08 -11.41
N ASP A 57 -21.42 -12.29 -10.84
CA ASP A 57 -21.60 -12.11 -9.39
C ASP A 57 -20.35 -11.59 -8.63
N ASN A 58 -19.33 -11.07 -9.32
CA ASN A 58 -18.08 -10.64 -8.67
C ASN A 58 -18.15 -9.23 -8.07
N VAL A 59 -19.24 -8.50 -8.31
CA VAL A 59 -19.40 -7.11 -7.91
C VAL A 59 -20.53 -6.97 -6.88
N LEU A 60 -20.21 -6.31 -5.77
CA LEU A 60 -21.20 -5.80 -4.84
C LEU A 60 -21.48 -4.33 -5.19
N PHE A 61 -22.74 -4.00 -5.49
CA PHE A 61 -23.14 -2.61 -5.70
C PHE A 61 -23.69 -1.97 -4.42
N VAL A 62 -23.18 -0.77 -4.10
CA VAL A 62 -23.51 0.00 -2.91
C VAL A 62 -23.96 1.40 -3.30
N PHE A 63 -25.11 1.85 -2.83
CA PHE A 63 -25.66 3.16 -3.20
C PHE A 63 -25.74 4.04 -1.98
N SER A 64 -25.15 5.23 -2.08
CA SER A 64 -25.39 6.30 -1.10
C SER A 64 -26.68 7.04 -1.49
N LEU A 65 -27.80 6.60 -0.94
CA LEU A 65 -29.11 7.23 -1.10
C LEU A 65 -29.43 8.16 0.05
N GLY A 66 -30.39 9.08 -0.15
CA GLY A 66 -31.08 9.70 0.99
C GLY A 66 -31.72 8.62 1.86
N ALA A 67 -32.08 8.94 3.10
CA ALA A 67 -32.66 7.96 4.02
C ALA A 67 -33.85 7.22 3.38
N SER A 68 -33.57 5.99 2.95
CA SER A 68 -34.51 5.06 2.32
C SER A 68 -34.97 4.10 3.41
N LEU A 69 -36.27 3.89 3.49
CA LEU A 69 -36.95 3.47 4.71
C LEU A 69 -37.20 1.97 4.79
N GLU A 70 -36.97 1.23 3.71
CA GLU A 70 -37.52 -0.12 3.59
C GLU A 70 -36.45 -1.21 3.34
N ASN A 71 -35.18 -0.85 3.07
CA ASN A 71 -34.11 -1.81 2.73
C ASN A 71 -32.69 -1.34 3.15
N ASN A 72 -32.45 -1.09 4.44
CA ASN A 72 -31.10 -0.75 4.91
C ASN A 72 -30.31 -1.97 5.40
N SER A 73 -29.01 -2.01 5.08
CA SER A 73 -28.10 -3.09 5.47
C SER A 73 -27.84 -3.12 6.99
N PHE A 74 -28.50 -4.04 7.71
CA PHE A 74 -28.29 -4.26 9.15
C PHE A 74 -27.14 -5.22 9.45
N PHE A 75 -26.17 -4.75 10.24
CA PHE A 75 -25.09 -5.59 10.79
C PHE A 75 -25.36 -5.91 12.27
N HIS A 76 -25.69 -7.17 12.54
CA HIS A 76 -25.83 -7.68 13.90
C HIS A 76 -24.52 -7.59 14.69
N THR A 77 -24.62 -7.23 15.97
CA THR A 77 -23.50 -7.26 16.91
C THR A 77 -23.30 -8.67 17.45
N GLU A 78 -22.18 -9.30 17.10
CA GLU A 78 -21.85 -10.66 17.53
C GLU A 78 -21.87 -10.80 19.06
N GLY A 79 -22.53 -11.85 19.56
CA GLY A 79 -22.68 -12.10 21.00
C GLY A 79 -23.75 -11.26 21.70
N GLN A 80 -24.56 -10.50 20.96
CA GLN A 80 -25.74 -9.80 21.47
C GLN A 80 -27.03 -10.44 20.98
N GLU A 81 -28.17 -9.95 21.47
CA GLU A 81 -29.49 -10.34 20.98
C GLU A 81 -29.68 -9.92 19.51
N ASN A 82 -30.42 -10.73 18.73
CA ASN A 82 -30.59 -10.57 17.27
C ASN A 82 -31.12 -9.20 16.82
N TYR A 83 -31.72 -8.43 17.74
CA TYR A 83 -32.27 -7.10 17.49
C TYR A 83 -31.28 -5.96 17.81
N VAL A 84 -30.04 -6.26 18.19
CA VAL A 84 -28.98 -5.28 18.47
C VAL A 84 -27.96 -5.27 17.33
N GLY A 85 -27.68 -4.09 16.80
CA GLY A 85 -26.73 -3.97 15.69
C GLY A 85 -26.47 -2.53 15.24
N THR A 86 -25.76 -2.41 14.13
CA THR A 86 -25.35 -1.15 13.52
C THR A 86 -25.83 -1.07 12.08
N MET A 87 -26.17 0.12 11.60
CA MET A 87 -26.70 0.32 10.26
C MET A 87 -26.36 1.71 9.71
N CYS A 88 -26.09 1.80 8.41
CA CYS A 88 -26.02 3.09 7.72
C CYS A 88 -27.37 3.35 7.04
N PRO A 89 -28.11 4.40 7.43
CA PRO A 89 -29.44 4.67 6.89
C PRO A 89 -29.41 5.29 5.48
N TYR A 90 -28.22 5.59 4.99
CA TYR A 90 -27.97 6.18 3.68
C TYR A 90 -27.50 5.16 2.66
N VAL A 91 -27.43 3.88 3.03
CA VAL A 91 -26.87 2.85 2.17
C VAL A 91 -27.88 1.78 1.87
N GLU A 92 -28.06 1.58 0.57
CA GLU A 92 -28.74 0.42 0.03
C GLU A 92 -27.74 -0.40 -0.79
N THR A 93 -27.81 -1.72 -0.69
CA THR A 93 -27.01 -2.59 -1.56
C THR A 93 -27.92 -3.48 -2.39
N ILE A 94 -27.58 -3.64 -3.66
CA ILE A 94 -28.36 -4.50 -4.54
C ILE A 94 -27.83 -5.94 -4.37
N ASN A 95 -28.76 -6.90 -4.26
CA ASN A 95 -28.46 -8.33 -4.07
C ASN A 95 -27.84 -8.68 -2.68
N GLU A 96 -28.43 -8.11 -1.62
CA GLU A 96 -27.99 -8.19 -0.20
C GLU A 96 -27.96 -9.56 0.47
N GLU A 97 -28.60 -10.58 -0.12
CA GLU A 97 -28.86 -11.86 0.54
C GLU A 97 -27.57 -12.54 1.06
N ARG A 98 -26.40 -12.15 0.54
CA ARG A 98 -25.10 -12.70 0.94
C ARG A 98 -24.36 -11.90 2.02
N ILE A 99 -24.72 -10.66 2.33
CA ILE A 99 -23.89 -9.75 3.16
C ILE A 99 -24.59 -9.12 4.37
N ALA A 100 -25.85 -8.70 4.24
CA ALA A 100 -26.63 -8.16 5.34
C ALA A 100 -27.33 -9.29 6.13
N ASN A 101 -27.47 -9.13 7.45
CA ASN A 101 -28.06 -10.19 8.28
C ASN A 101 -29.60 -10.19 8.23
N ARG A 102 -30.23 -9.02 8.00
CA ARG A 102 -31.69 -8.81 7.84
C ARG A 102 -31.97 -7.51 7.07
N LYS A 103 -33.16 -7.45 6.45
CA LYS A 103 -33.79 -6.22 5.92
C LYS A 103 -34.85 -5.77 6.93
N GLU A 104 -34.73 -4.56 7.45
CA GLU A 104 -35.69 -4.01 8.42
C GLU A 104 -35.86 -2.50 8.18
N ASP A 105 -37.05 -1.97 8.52
CA ASP A 105 -37.32 -0.54 8.46
C ASP A 105 -36.56 0.18 9.59
N PHE A 106 -35.71 1.13 9.20
CA PHE A 106 -34.89 1.87 10.15
C PHE A 106 -35.71 2.77 11.08
N TYR A 107 -36.71 3.48 10.55
CA TYR A 107 -37.41 4.52 11.31
C TYR A 107 -38.37 3.90 12.33
N ILE A 108 -38.90 2.71 12.07
CA ILE A 108 -39.68 1.95 13.06
C ILE A 108 -38.81 1.58 14.28
N HIS A 109 -37.48 1.59 14.12
CA HIS A 109 -36.54 1.10 15.11
C HIS A 109 -35.64 2.19 15.72
N THR A 110 -35.86 3.46 15.37
CA THR A 110 -35.17 4.61 15.97
C THR A 110 -36.14 5.57 16.64
N TYR A 111 -35.99 5.76 17.96
CA TYR A 111 -36.77 6.74 18.71
C TYR A 111 -36.46 8.17 18.23
N GLY A 112 -37.49 8.94 17.88
CA GLY A 112 -37.35 10.32 17.40
C GLY A 112 -36.89 10.45 15.95
N ALA A 113 -36.92 9.36 15.16
CA ALA A 113 -36.51 9.39 13.75
C ALA A 113 -37.27 10.42 12.89
N ALA A 114 -38.52 10.74 13.26
CA ALA A 114 -39.33 11.73 12.57
C ALA A 114 -38.82 13.18 12.74
N ASP A 115 -38.06 13.46 13.80
CA ASP A 115 -37.54 14.81 14.11
C ASP A 115 -36.14 15.05 13.53
N ILE A 116 -35.56 14.05 12.86
CA ILE A 116 -34.20 14.11 12.31
C ILE A 116 -34.23 14.63 10.87
N ASP A 117 -33.42 15.64 10.55
CA ASP A 117 -33.16 16.06 9.17
C ASP A 117 -32.21 15.08 8.48
N TRP A 118 -32.80 14.02 7.92
CA TRP A 118 -32.06 12.97 7.22
C TRP A 118 -31.36 13.44 5.95
N LYS A 119 -31.85 14.51 5.29
CA LYS A 119 -31.20 15.08 4.11
C LYS A 119 -29.91 15.79 4.52
N GLN A 120 -29.95 16.52 5.63
CA GLN A 120 -28.77 17.16 6.20
C GLN A 120 -27.74 16.10 6.65
N LYS A 121 -28.16 15.08 7.39
CA LYS A 121 -27.22 14.02 7.83
C LYS A 121 -26.64 13.20 6.67
N HIS A 122 -27.44 12.87 5.65
CA HIS A 122 -26.94 12.26 4.41
C HIS A 122 -25.83 13.12 3.79
N SER A 123 -26.09 14.41 3.65
CA SER A 123 -25.13 15.36 3.08
C SER A 123 -23.86 15.46 3.91
N GLN A 124 -23.95 15.44 5.25
CA GLN A 124 -22.80 15.40 6.15
C GLN A 124 -21.98 14.13 5.95
N SER A 125 -22.66 12.97 5.87
CA SER A 125 -21.99 11.69 5.67
C SER A 125 -21.30 11.57 4.31
N VAL A 126 -21.90 12.11 3.24
CA VAL A 126 -21.23 12.21 1.92
C VAL A 126 -20.01 13.12 2.02
N THR A 127 -20.11 14.26 2.70
CA THR A 127 -18.99 15.18 2.91
C THR A 127 -17.82 14.52 3.67
N GLU A 128 -18.14 13.72 4.69
CA GLU A 128 -17.14 12.91 5.41
C GLU A 128 -16.47 11.88 4.48
N PHE A 129 -17.28 11.20 3.66
CA PHE A 129 -16.79 10.19 2.71
C PHE A 129 -15.84 10.79 1.66
N ILE A 130 -16.25 11.87 1.00
CA ILE A 130 -15.41 12.50 -0.02
C ILE A 130 -14.11 13.06 0.57
N ARG A 131 -14.13 13.53 1.83
CA ARG A 131 -12.91 13.96 2.54
C ARG A 131 -11.98 12.78 2.83
N LYS A 132 -12.51 11.66 3.33
CA LYS A 132 -11.71 10.45 3.61
C LYS A 132 -11.00 9.94 2.36
N TYR A 133 -11.69 10.01 1.21
CA TYR A 133 -11.20 9.44 -0.04
C TYR A 133 -10.64 10.47 -1.03
N ASP A 134 -10.41 11.72 -0.60
CA ASP A 134 -9.86 12.82 -1.41
C ASP A 134 -10.61 13.07 -2.73
N ILE A 135 -11.93 13.01 -2.67
CA ILE A 135 -12.85 13.27 -3.78
C ILE A 135 -13.26 14.74 -3.70
N ARG A 136 -13.10 15.49 -4.80
CA ARG A 136 -13.53 16.89 -4.83
C ARG A 136 -15.04 16.98 -5.02
N GLU A 137 -15.66 17.98 -4.41
CA GLU A 137 -17.11 18.22 -4.50
C GLU A 137 -17.59 18.29 -5.96
N GLU A 138 -16.83 18.95 -6.84
CA GLU A 138 -17.18 19.09 -8.26
C GLU A 138 -17.13 17.77 -9.05
N GLN A 139 -16.59 16.70 -8.47
CA GLN A 139 -16.55 15.39 -9.12
C GLN A 139 -17.85 14.61 -8.93
N LEU A 140 -18.66 14.98 -7.93
CA LEU A 140 -19.94 14.33 -7.66
C LEU A 140 -20.95 14.61 -8.78
N PRO A 141 -21.79 13.63 -9.15
CA PRO A 141 -21.83 12.26 -8.63
C PRO A 141 -20.68 11.38 -9.14
N VAL A 142 -20.20 10.43 -8.32
CA VAL A 142 -19.10 9.52 -8.69
C VAL A 142 -19.45 8.04 -8.54
N LEU A 143 -18.83 7.21 -9.37
CA LEU A 143 -18.64 5.79 -9.13
C LEU A 143 -17.34 5.57 -8.35
N PHE A 144 -17.46 5.17 -7.10
CA PHE A 144 -16.36 4.75 -6.23
C PHE A 144 -16.17 3.23 -6.34
N ILE A 145 -15.03 2.78 -6.86
CA ILE A 145 -14.76 1.39 -7.20
C ILE A 145 -13.64 0.87 -6.30
N TRP A 146 -13.93 -0.08 -5.43
CA TRP A 146 -12.94 -0.73 -4.57
C TRP A 146 -12.54 -2.09 -5.12
N ASN A 147 -11.25 -2.32 -5.32
CA ASN A 147 -10.68 -3.63 -5.62
C ASN A 147 -10.36 -4.38 -4.32
N LEU A 148 -11.10 -5.45 -4.03
CA LEU A 148 -10.95 -6.22 -2.78
C LEU A 148 -9.70 -7.10 -2.77
N GLU A 149 -9.21 -7.52 -3.94
CA GLU A 149 -8.00 -8.33 -4.07
C GLU A 149 -6.75 -7.49 -3.75
N ARG A 150 -6.70 -6.28 -4.31
CA ARG A 150 -5.55 -5.35 -4.21
C ARG A 150 -5.63 -4.37 -3.07
N ASN A 151 -6.82 -4.18 -2.51
CA ASN A 151 -7.10 -3.22 -1.46
C ASN A 151 -6.80 -1.76 -1.90
N CYS A 152 -7.22 -1.40 -3.10
CA CYS A 152 -7.13 -0.05 -3.65
C CYS A 152 -8.49 0.40 -4.19
N TYR A 153 -8.67 1.70 -4.41
CA TYR A 153 -9.89 2.25 -5.00
C TYR A 153 -9.62 3.19 -6.17
N SER A 154 -10.65 3.36 -7.00
CA SER A 154 -10.71 4.32 -8.10
C SER A 154 -11.99 5.14 -8.00
N VAL A 155 -11.97 6.35 -8.54
CA VAL A 155 -13.10 7.28 -8.52
C VAL A 155 -13.38 7.75 -9.93
N VAL A 156 -14.64 7.66 -10.34
CA VAL A 156 -15.11 8.00 -11.69
C VAL A 156 -16.20 9.06 -11.55
N SER A 157 -16.00 10.24 -12.10
CA SER A 157 -17.12 11.19 -12.22
C SER A 157 -18.14 10.70 -13.23
N LEU A 158 -19.41 10.77 -12.87
CA LEU A 158 -20.53 10.39 -13.73
C LEU A 158 -21.07 11.64 -14.43
N ASN A 159 -21.16 11.59 -15.75
CA ASN A 159 -21.87 12.61 -16.53
C ASN A 159 -23.35 12.20 -16.65
N HIS A 160 -24.28 13.15 -16.49
CA HIS A 160 -25.72 12.89 -16.58
C HIS A 160 -26.20 12.31 -17.94
N SER A 161 -25.37 12.31 -18.97
CA SER A 161 -25.69 11.78 -20.31
C SER A 161 -25.08 10.40 -20.60
N GLU A 162 -24.29 9.83 -19.69
CA GLU A 162 -23.63 8.53 -19.91
C GLU A 162 -24.51 7.38 -19.41
N ASP A 163 -24.83 6.44 -20.29
CA ASP A 163 -25.49 5.19 -19.92
C ASP A 163 -24.53 4.31 -19.11
N MET A 164 -24.85 4.15 -17.82
CA MET A 164 -24.07 3.36 -16.86
C MET A 164 -23.92 1.89 -17.26
N TYR A 165 -24.96 1.30 -17.85
CA TYR A 165 -24.90 -0.07 -18.32
C TYR A 165 -23.89 -0.21 -19.47
N SER A 166 -24.00 0.65 -20.49
CA SER A 166 -23.03 0.68 -21.60
C SER A 166 -21.61 0.93 -21.12
N PHE A 167 -21.43 1.83 -20.16
CA PHE A 167 -20.13 2.11 -19.56
C PHE A 167 -19.51 0.88 -18.89
N LEU A 168 -20.25 0.23 -17.96
CA LEU A 168 -19.78 -0.96 -17.26
C LEU A 168 -19.52 -2.12 -18.22
N LYS A 169 -20.40 -2.31 -19.21
CA LYS A 169 -20.28 -3.32 -20.26
C LYS A 169 -18.99 -3.16 -21.07
N GLN A 170 -18.67 -1.93 -21.49
CA GLN A 170 -17.44 -1.67 -22.22
C GLN A 170 -16.20 -2.05 -21.40
N ARG A 171 -16.20 -1.77 -20.09
CA ARG A 171 -15.06 -2.07 -19.20
C ARG A 171 -14.90 -3.54 -18.92
N VAL A 172 -16.00 -4.25 -18.66
CA VAL A 172 -15.95 -5.71 -18.49
C VAL A 172 -15.43 -6.39 -19.77
N LEU A 173 -15.92 -5.97 -20.95
CA LEU A 173 -15.45 -6.50 -22.23
C LEU A 173 -13.95 -6.21 -22.48
N GLU A 174 -13.48 -5.01 -22.14
CA GLU A 174 -12.06 -4.67 -22.20
C GLU A 174 -11.23 -5.58 -21.29
N GLN A 175 -11.71 -5.83 -20.07
CA GLN A 175 -11.06 -6.70 -19.08
C GLN A 175 -10.99 -8.15 -19.55
N GLU A 176 -12.10 -8.70 -20.05
CA GLU A 176 -12.11 -10.05 -20.61
C GLU A 176 -11.15 -10.21 -21.78
N ASN A 177 -11.09 -9.22 -22.68
CA ASN A 177 -10.17 -9.26 -23.81
C ASN A 177 -8.70 -9.28 -23.36
N LEU A 178 -8.34 -8.43 -22.40
CA LEU A 178 -6.98 -8.41 -21.85
C LEU A 178 -6.64 -9.69 -21.09
N MET A 179 -7.59 -10.25 -20.33
CA MET A 179 -7.42 -11.55 -19.68
C MET A 179 -7.19 -12.69 -20.69
N LYS A 180 -7.94 -12.71 -21.80
CA LYS A 180 -7.72 -13.67 -22.91
C LYS A 180 -6.34 -13.51 -23.53
N GLN A 181 -5.85 -12.26 -23.69
CA GLN A 181 -4.50 -12.01 -24.20
C GLN A 181 -3.42 -12.49 -23.21
N LYS A 182 -3.60 -12.24 -21.91
CA LYS A 182 -2.72 -12.73 -20.85
C LYS A 182 -2.63 -14.26 -20.87
N GLN A 183 -3.77 -14.95 -20.93
CA GLN A 183 -3.82 -16.42 -20.98
C GLN A 183 -3.07 -16.98 -22.19
N LYS A 184 -3.31 -16.44 -23.40
CA LYS A 184 -2.60 -16.85 -24.62
C LYS A 184 -1.08 -16.65 -24.49
N LEU A 185 -0.65 -15.61 -23.79
CA LEU A 185 0.76 -15.33 -23.56
C LEU A 185 1.37 -16.28 -22.52
N GLU A 186 0.61 -16.65 -21.49
CA GLU A 186 1.02 -17.68 -20.51
C GLU A 186 1.18 -19.05 -21.16
N GLU A 187 0.27 -19.43 -22.06
CA GLU A 187 0.39 -20.65 -22.88
C GLU A 187 1.66 -20.65 -23.74
N LYS A 188 2.02 -19.50 -24.34
CA LYS A 188 3.27 -19.33 -25.09
C LYS A 188 4.53 -19.36 -24.22
N LEU A 189 4.43 -18.95 -22.96
CA LEU A 189 5.53 -18.99 -22.00
C LEU A 189 5.74 -20.38 -21.38
N LEU A 190 4.74 -21.26 -21.44
CA LEU A 190 4.76 -22.58 -20.81
C LEU A 190 5.93 -23.47 -21.30
N PRO A 191 6.26 -23.53 -22.60
CA PRO A 191 7.41 -24.31 -23.08
C PRO A 191 8.75 -23.83 -22.50
N PHE A 192 8.88 -22.54 -22.17
CA PHE A 192 10.12 -21.93 -21.67
C PHE A 192 10.28 -22.01 -20.14
N LYS A 193 9.51 -22.87 -19.46
CA LYS A 193 9.51 -22.94 -17.99
C LYS A 193 10.90 -23.23 -17.42
N GLN A 194 11.66 -24.12 -18.06
CA GLN A 194 12.98 -24.53 -17.59
C GLN A 194 14.03 -23.44 -17.81
N GLU A 195 14.01 -22.81 -18.99
CA GLU A 195 14.87 -21.70 -19.38
C GLU A 195 14.62 -20.48 -18.49
N ARG A 196 13.36 -20.21 -18.14
CA ARG A 196 13.00 -19.16 -17.17
C ARG A 196 13.63 -19.40 -15.80
N MET A 197 13.50 -20.61 -15.25
CA MET A 197 14.13 -20.97 -13.98
C MET A 197 15.65 -20.77 -14.03
N TYR A 198 16.27 -21.11 -15.17
CA TYR A 198 17.69 -20.88 -15.41
C TYR A 198 18.04 -19.38 -15.41
N PHE A 199 17.30 -18.54 -16.15
CA PHE A 199 17.56 -17.10 -16.21
C PHE A 199 17.33 -16.40 -14.87
N GLU A 200 16.27 -16.75 -14.14
CA GLU A 200 15.98 -16.21 -12.80
C GLU A 200 17.12 -16.52 -11.81
N LEU A 201 17.60 -17.77 -11.79
CA LEU A 201 18.73 -18.15 -10.94
C LEU A 201 20.05 -17.51 -11.40
N TYR A 202 20.26 -17.37 -12.71
CA TYR A 202 21.43 -16.73 -13.29
C TYR A 202 21.52 -15.27 -12.86
N ASP A 203 20.42 -14.51 -13.02
CA ASP A 203 20.37 -13.09 -12.69
C ASP A 203 20.49 -12.90 -11.16
N PHE A 204 19.84 -13.75 -10.35
CA PHE A 204 20.00 -13.77 -8.88
C PHE A 204 21.45 -13.95 -8.44
N LEU A 205 22.17 -14.91 -9.03
CA LEU A 205 23.57 -15.16 -8.68
C LEU A 205 24.48 -14.00 -9.09
N ASN A 206 24.23 -13.39 -10.26
CA ASN A 206 24.99 -12.23 -10.71
C ASN A 206 24.76 -11.01 -9.80
N GLU A 207 23.52 -10.77 -9.37
CA GLU A 207 23.21 -9.72 -8.40
C GLU A 207 23.83 -9.98 -7.03
N ARG A 208 23.77 -11.22 -6.55
CA ARG A 208 24.38 -11.61 -5.27
C ARG A 208 25.91 -11.48 -5.30
N ALA A 209 26.55 -11.83 -6.43
CA ALA A 209 27.99 -11.66 -6.61
C ALA A 209 28.43 -10.20 -6.47
N CYS A 210 27.62 -9.24 -6.95
CA CYS A 210 27.90 -7.82 -6.81
C CYS A 210 27.96 -7.33 -5.35
N ARG A 211 27.50 -8.13 -4.37
CA ARG A 211 27.49 -7.81 -2.94
C ARG A 211 28.62 -8.52 -2.16
N LEU A 212 29.48 -9.27 -2.84
CA LEU A 212 30.60 -10.02 -2.25
C LEU A 212 31.96 -9.34 -2.50
N GLY A 213 33.00 -9.82 -1.83
CA GLY A 213 34.37 -9.34 -2.03
C GLY A 213 34.86 -9.55 -3.47
N CYS A 214 35.81 -8.72 -3.92
CA CYS A 214 36.25 -8.65 -5.33
C CYS A 214 36.64 -10.02 -5.91
N SER A 215 37.41 -10.81 -5.15
CA SER A 215 37.85 -12.14 -5.57
C SER A 215 36.69 -13.15 -5.72
N GLU A 216 35.72 -13.14 -4.82
CA GLU A 216 34.53 -14.01 -4.92
C GLU A 216 33.61 -13.59 -6.05
N LYS A 217 33.38 -12.29 -6.19
CA LYS A 217 32.60 -11.71 -7.29
C LYS A 217 33.17 -12.14 -8.64
N GLU A 218 34.47 -11.97 -8.84
CA GLU A 218 35.17 -12.36 -10.07
C GLU A 218 35.06 -13.86 -10.32
N ALA A 219 35.21 -14.69 -9.29
CA ALA A 219 35.07 -16.15 -9.41
C ALA A 219 33.65 -16.56 -9.83
N ILE A 220 32.61 -15.95 -9.27
CA ILE A 220 31.21 -16.23 -9.63
C ILE A 220 30.91 -15.75 -11.05
N GLN A 221 31.29 -14.51 -11.38
CA GLN A 221 31.05 -13.91 -12.68
C GLN A 221 31.81 -14.62 -13.80
N SER A 222 33.06 -15.06 -13.56
CA SER A 222 33.81 -15.81 -14.57
C SER A 222 33.16 -17.16 -14.89
N VAL A 223 32.54 -17.82 -13.90
CA VAL A 223 31.76 -19.04 -14.14
C VAL A 223 30.46 -18.76 -14.89
N LEU A 224 29.70 -17.73 -14.50
CA LEU A 224 28.44 -17.37 -15.16
C LEU A 224 28.66 -16.95 -16.62
N PHE A 225 29.67 -16.13 -16.89
CA PHE A 225 30.02 -15.65 -18.22
C PHE A 225 30.77 -16.70 -19.08
N GLY A 226 31.01 -17.90 -18.53
CA GLY A 226 31.66 -18.99 -19.26
C GLY A 226 33.15 -18.79 -19.52
N GLN A 227 33.80 -17.90 -18.75
CA GLN A 227 35.26 -17.65 -18.80
C GLN A 227 36.04 -18.70 -17.99
N SER A 228 35.41 -19.37 -17.03
CA SER A 228 36.02 -20.44 -16.23
C SER A 228 35.01 -21.51 -15.90
N THR A 229 35.47 -22.72 -15.55
CA THR A 229 34.59 -23.78 -15.07
C THR A 229 34.30 -23.65 -13.58
N TYR A 230 33.15 -24.17 -13.12
CA TYR A 230 32.83 -24.24 -11.70
C TYR A 230 33.93 -24.93 -10.89
N LEU A 231 34.54 -26.00 -11.43
CA LEU A 231 35.59 -26.76 -10.77
C LEU A 231 36.86 -25.94 -10.53
N GLU A 232 37.22 -25.05 -11.46
CA GLU A 232 38.39 -24.15 -11.34
C GLU A 232 38.19 -23.07 -10.28
N LYS A 233 36.95 -22.63 -10.08
CA LYS A 233 36.63 -21.45 -9.24
C LYS A 233 35.96 -21.78 -7.91
N LYS A 234 35.49 -23.01 -7.70
CA LYS A 234 34.72 -23.40 -6.49
C LYS A 234 35.43 -23.08 -5.17
N ASP A 235 36.76 -23.17 -5.12
CA ASP A 235 37.53 -22.99 -3.89
C ASP A 235 37.72 -21.51 -3.56
N GLN A 236 37.48 -20.63 -4.53
CA GLN A 236 37.45 -19.17 -4.36
C GLN A 236 36.09 -18.66 -3.86
N ILE A 237 35.09 -19.54 -3.70
CA ILE A 237 33.72 -19.21 -3.31
C ILE A 237 33.42 -19.83 -1.95
N GLN A 238 33.35 -19.01 -0.89
CA GLN A 238 33.14 -19.49 0.47
C GLN A 238 31.69 -19.95 0.69
N ASP A 239 30.72 -19.19 0.16
CA ASP A 239 29.29 -19.48 0.33
C ASP A 239 28.90 -20.82 -0.30
N LYS A 240 28.43 -21.74 0.54
CA LYS A 240 28.04 -23.11 0.14
C LYS A 240 26.80 -23.13 -0.74
N GLU A 241 25.84 -22.23 -0.52
CA GLU A 241 24.62 -22.18 -1.33
C GLU A 241 24.93 -21.60 -2.72
N ILE A 242 25.77 -20.57 -2.82
CA ILE A 242 26.23 -20.06 -4.12
C ILE A 242 26.96 -21.15 -4.91
N ARG A 243 27.82 -21.94 -4.25
CA ARG A 243 28.49 -23.07 -4.90
C ARG A 243 27.50 -24.11 -5.45
N LYS A 244 26.45 -24.42 -4.68
CA LYS A 244 25.40 -25.36 -5.08
C LYS A 244 24.62 -24.83 -6.28
N ASP A 245 24.23 -23.56 -6.24
CA ASP A 245 23.45 -22.91 -7.29
C ASP A 245 24.27 -22.70 -8.58
N LEU A 246 25.55 -22.37 -8.49
CA LEU A 246 26.44 -22.31 -9.67
C LEU A 246 26.63 -23.68 -10.32
N LYS A 247 26.80 -24.73 -9.51
CA LYS A 247 26.85 -26.11 -10.01
C LYS A 247 25.55 -26.45 -10.74
N LYS A 248 24.41 -26.06 -10.16
CA LYS A 248 23.07 -26.25 -10.71
C LYS A 248 22.86 -25.48 -12.02
N ILE A 249 23.31 -24.23 -12.11
CA ILE A 249 23.33 -23.44 -13.36
C ILE A 249 24.11 -24.18 -14.45
N GLY A 250 25.30 -24.71 -14.14
CA GLY A 250 26.08 -25.47 -15.11
C GLY A 250 25.39 -26.74 -15.60
N GLN A 251 24.64 -27.43 -14.72
CA GLN A 251 23.84 -28.61 -15.08
C GLN A 251 22.63 -28.23 -15.93
N TRP A 252 21.86 -27.23 -15.49
CA TRP A 252 20.70 -26.70 -16.19
C TRP A 252 21.06 -26.15 -17.56
N LYS A 253 22.21 -25.49 -17.71
CA LYS A 253 22.71 -25.02 -19.01
C LYS A 253 22.81 -26.16 -20.03
N LYS A 254 23.24 -27.34 -19.59
CA LYS A 254 23.37 -28.54 -20.46
C LYS A 254 22.05 -29.25 -20.68
N GLN A 255 21.14 -29.21 -19.70
CA GLN A 255 19.86 -29.91 -19.75
C GLN A 255 18.81 -29.15 -20.56
N PHE A 256 18.77 -27.82 -20.42
CA PHE A 256 17.69 -27.00 -20.97
C PHE A 256 18.03 -26.42 -22.34
N PHE A 257 19.32 -26.34 -22.70
CA PHE A 257 19.75 -25.75 -23.96
C PHE A 257 20.52 -26.77 -24.80
N THR A 258 19.97 -27.12 -25.96
CA THR A 258 20.62 -27.99 -26.94
C THR A 258 21.85 -27.31 -27.55
N ASN A 259 21.78 -26.00 -27.79
CA ASN A 259 22.86 -25.22 -28.34
C ASN A 259 23.11 -23.95 -27.47
N PRO A 260 24.30 -23.82 -26.85
CA PRO A 260 24.63 -22.65 -26.04
C PRO A 260 24.58 -21.31 -26.78
N SER A 261 24.70 -21.28 -28.11
CA SER A 261 24.61 -20.03 -28.89
C SER A 261 23.22 -19.40 -28.87
N ASP A 262 22.19 -20.20 -28.57
CA ASP A 262 20.78 -19.76 -28.66
C ASP A 262 20.32 -19.10 -27.36
N ILE A 263 21.07 -19.28 -26.27
CA ILE A 263 20.76 -18.76 -24.94
C ILE A 263 20.43 -17.25 -24.96
N PRO A 264 21.22 -16.36 -25.63
CA PRO A 264 20.88 -14.94 -25.69
C PRO A 264 19.57 -14.66 -26.43
N GLN A 265 19.30 -15.39 -27.52
CA GLN A 265 18.07 -15.21 -28.31
C GLN A 265 16.85 -15.66 -27.51
N ILE A 266 16.94 -16.82 -26.85
CA ILE A 266 15.89 -17.35 -25.95
C ILE A 266 15.67 -16.39 -24.77
N LYS A 267 16.75 -15.87 -24.16
CA LYS A 267 16.66 -14.90 -23.05
C LYS A 267 15.90 -13.64 -23.48
N ASN A 268 16.24 -13.07 -24.64
CA ASN A 268 15.56 -11.89 -25.16
C ASN A 268 14.09 -12.18 -25.48
N HIS A 269 13.80 -13.30 -26.15
CA HIS A 269 12.42 -13.68 -26.50
C HIS A 269 11.53 -13.88 -25.25
N VAL A 270 12.04 -14.59 -24.24
CA VAL A 270 11.35 -14.78 -22.96
C VAL A 270 11.16 -13.44 -22.25
N LYS A 271 12.18 -12.58 -22.22
CA LYS A 271 12.10 -11.25 -21.61
C LYS A 271 11.01 -10.40 -22.28
N GLU A 272 10.98 -10.32 -23.60
CA GLU A 272 9.93 -9.57 -24.33
C GLU A 272 8.52 -10.08 -24.03
N MET A 273 8.34 -11.41 -23.93
CA MET A 273 7.05 -11.98 -23.55
C MET A 273 6.66 -11.66 -22.10
N LEU A 274 7.61 -11.68 -21.17
CA LEU A 274 7.37 -11.29 -19.78
C LEU A 274 7.04 -9.79 -19.66
N GLU A 275 7.73 -8.93 -20.40
CA GLU A 275 7.44 -7.49 -20.47
C GLU A 275 6.05 -7.23 -21.06
N LYS A 276 5.67 -7.94 -22.13
CA LYS A 276 4.30 -7.88 -22.69
C LYS A 276 3.26 -8.35 -21.67
N LYS A 277 3.54 -9.42 -20.92
CA LYS A 277 2.66 -9.94 -19.87
C LYS A 277 2.45 -8.88 -18.79
N MET A 278 3.53 -8.30 -18.30
CA MET A 278 3.50 -7.24 -17.29
C MET A 278 2.75 -6.01 -17.81
N GLY A 279 2.90 -5.65 -19.09
CA GLY A 279 2.14 -4.58 -19.72
C GLY A 279 0.64 -4.87 -19.83
N ILE A 280 0.25 -6.12 -20.09
CA ILE A 280 -1.17 -6.54 -20.08
C ILE A 280 -1.71 -6.51 -18.66
N GLU A 281 -0.97 -7.00 -17.67
CA GLU A 281 -1.35 -6.94 -16.26
C GLU A 281 -1.57 -5.49 -15.84
N TYR A 282 -0.60 -4.60 -16.09
CA TYR A 282 -0.77 -3.16 -15.86
C TYR A 282 -2.00 -2.58 -16.55
N ARG A 283 -2.29 -3.01 -17.80
CA ARG A 283 -3.47 -2.55 -18.52
C ARG A 283 -4.78 -3.01 -17.87
N ILE A 284 -4.87 -4.28 -17.46
CA ILE A 284 -6.01 -4.84 -16.72
C ILE A 284 -6.26 -4.04 -15.46
N ASP A 285 -5.18 -3.72 -14.76
CA ASP A 285 -5.21 -2.94 -13.53
C ASP A 285 -5.73 -1.53 -13.81
N SER A 286 -5.28 -0.97 -14.93
CA SER A 286 -5.65 0.38 -15.36
C SER A 286 -7.03 0.55 -16.00
N ILE A 287 -7.79 -0.53 -16.26
CA ILE A 287 -9.13 -0.43 -16.87
C ILE A 287 -10.05 0.41 -16.01
N TRP A 288 -9.92 0.23 -14.69
CA TRP A 288 -10.67 0.98 -13.69
C TRP A 288 -9.91 2.21 -13.18
N GLU A 289 -8.66 2.45 -13.65
CA GLU A 289 -7.82 3.62 -13.31
C GLU A 289 -7.89 4.72 -14.39
N LYS A 290 -8.09 4.38 -15.67
CA LYS A 290 -8.16 5.34 -16.80
C LYS A 290 -9.55 5.92 -16.98
N ILE A 291 -10.10 6.45 -15.90
CA ILE A 291 -11.43 7.03 -15.91
C ILE A 291 -11.32 8.49 -15.46
N GLY A 292 -11.51 9.39 -16.43
CA GLY A 292 -11.72 10.82 -16.24
C GLY A 292 -10.44 11.67 -16.27
N ASN A 293 -10.35 12.58 -17.24
CA ASN A 293 -9.55 13.79 -17.05
C ASN A 293 -9.94 14.41 -15.69
N LYS A 294 -8.97 14.51 -14.76
CA LYS A 294 -9.03 15.10 -13.40
C LYS A 294 -9.29 14.20 -12.17
N GLY A 295 -9.00 12.90 -12.20
CA GLY A 295 -8.92 12.07 -10.98
C GLY A 295 -7.49 11.63 -10.69
N GLU A 296 -6.96 11.88 -9.49
CA GLU A 296 -5.65 11.37 -9.03
C GLU A 296 -5.87 10.08 -8.23
N MET A 297 -5.04 9.06 -8.45
CA MET A 297 -5.10 7.79 -7.74
C MET A 297 -4.59 7.95 -6.30
N VAL A 298 -5.40 7.60 -5.31
CA VAL A 298 -4.91 7.35 -3.94
C VAL A 298 -4.75 5.85 -3.75
N THR A 299 -3.52 5.35 -3.97
CA THR A 299 -3.19 4.01 -3.51
C THR A 299 -3.15 4.04 -1.98
N LEU A 300 -4.03 3.32 -1.30
CA LEU A 300 -3.78 2.87 0.07
C LEU A 300 -2.67 1.81 -0.01
N THR A 301 -1.44 2.26 -0.15
CA THR A 301 -0.31 1.35 -0.10
C THR A 301 -0.24 0.75 1.30
N ASN A 302 -0.06 -0.56 1.44
CA ASN A 302 0.52 -1.13 2.67
C ASN A 302 2.04 -0.82 2.76
N ASP A 303 2.50 0.22 2.06
CA ASP A 303 3.88 0.68 1.99
C ASP A 303 4.00 1.91 2.87
N ILE A 304 4.22 1.64 4.16
CA ILE A 304 4.31 2.64 5.20
C ILE A 304 5.37 3.70 4.89
N VAL A 305 6.46 3.35 4.20
CA VAL A 305 7.52 4.31 3.86
C VAL A 305 7.01 5.30 2.82
N LYS A 306 6.33 4.81 1.77
CA LYS A 306 5.70 5.67 0.76
C LYS A 306 4.66 6.60 1.39
N ASP A 307 3.84 6.08 2.30
CA ASP A 307 2.83 6.89 2.98
C ASP A 307 3.43 7.93 3.91
N VAL A 308 4.49 7.59 4.66
CA VAL A 308 5.23 8.58 5.46
C VAL A 308 5.85 9.65 4.57
N ILE A 309 6.39 9.32 3.40
CA ILE A 309 6.90 10.31 2.43
C ILE A 309 5.78 11.27 1.99
N LEU A 310 4.59 10.76 1.67
CA LEU A 310 3.45 11.59 1.27
C LEU A 310 2.94 12.47 2.42
N VAL A 311 2.87 11.93 3.63
CA VAL A 311 2.53 12.68 4.85
C VAL A 311 3.56 13.79 5.11
N CYS A 312 4.85 13.51 4.92
CA CYS A 312 5.90 14.52 5.01
C CYS A 312 5.70 15.62 3.96
N ALA A 313 5.35 15.27 2.72
CA ALA A 313 5.08 16.26 1.67
C ALA A 313 3.94 17.22 2.07
N LYS A 314 2.87 16.69 2.69
CA LYS A 314 1.77 17.52 3.23
C LYS A 314 2.20 18.38 4.44
N LEU A 315 3.04 17.83 5.31
CA LEU A 315 3.56 18.54 6.48
C LEU A 315 4.42 19.73 6.05
N ILE A 316 5.38 19.53 5.14
CA ILE A 316 6.30 20.58 4.69
C ILE A 316 5.64 21.63 3.79
N SER A 317 4.45 21.36 3.26
CA SER A 317 3.67 22.33 2.49
C SER A 317 2.79 23.22 3.36
N ASN A 318 2.74 22.99 4.67
CA ASN A 318 1.85 23.71 5.58
C ASN A 318 2.65 24.56 6.57
N GLU A 319 2.53 25.87 6.42
CA GLU A 319 3.28 26.88 7.17
C GLU A 319 3.10 26.79 8.69
N ILE A 320 1.97 26.27 9.18
CA ILE A 320 1.72 26.12 10.62
C ILE A 320 2.71 25.17 11.30
N TYR A 321 3.40 24.33 10.51
CA TYR A 321 4.40 23.38 10.99
C TYR A 321 5.84 23.86 10.85
N TYR A 322 6.09 25.06 10.31
CA TYR A 322 7.45 25.55 10.11
C TYR A 322 8.19 25.82 11.43
N ASP A 323 7.47 26.38 12.41
CA ASP A 323 7.98 26.66 13.77
C ASP A 323 7.35 25.74 14.84
N ALA A 324 6.71 24.64 14.41
CA ALA A 324 6.07 23.70 15.32
C ALA A 324 7.10 22.85 16.09
N SER A 325 6.72 22.46 17.31
CA SER A 325 7.45 21.45 18.08
C SER A 325 7.44 20.09 17.38
N GLU A 326 8.43 19.26 17.73
CA GLU A 326 8.49 17.86 17.28
C GLU A 326 7.20 17.12 17.61
N ASP A 327 6.69 17.25 18.84
CA ASP A 327 5.42 16.63 19.27
C ASP A 327 4.22 17.00 18.39
N ARG A 328 4.15 18.27 17.96
CA ARG A 328 3.05 18.76 17.12
C ARG A 328 3.17 18.22 15.70
N ARG A 329 4.39 18.10 15.17
CA ARG A 329 4.66 17.45 13.88
C ARG A 329 4.36 15.95 13.94
N ASN A 330 4.80 15.27 15.00
CA ASN A 330 4.55 13.84 15.24
C ASN A 330 3.06 13.54 15.35
N THR A 331 2.31 14.41 16.06
CA THR A 331 0.84 14.34 16.14
C THR A 331 0.22 14.42 14.75
N TYR A 332 0.62 15.39 13.93
CA TYR A 332 0.12 15.50 12.56
C TYR A 332 0.46 14.29 11.70
N VAL A 333 1.68 13.77 11.79
CA VAL A 333 2.08 12.56 11.07
C VAL A 333 1.25 11.36 11.51
N ARG A 334 1.08 11.16 12.82
CA ARG A 334 0.26 10.09 13.39
C ARG A 334 -1.17 10.16 12.88
N ASP A 335 -1.81 11.32 13.00
CA ASP A 335 -3.22 11.49 12.69
C ASP A 335 -3.47 11.23 11.18
N LEU A 336 -2.58 11.69 10.29
CA LEU A 336 -2.66 11.37 8.86
C LEU A 336 -2.38 9.90 8.52
N LEU A 337 -1.54 9.21 9.29
CA LEU A 337 -1.33 7.77 9.12
C LEU A 337 -2.55 6.97 9.63
N ASP A 338 -3.18 7.41 10.71
CA ASP A 338 -4.43 6.82 11.22
C ASP A 338 -5.58 7.02 10.22
N GLU A 339 -5.72 8.22 9.65
CA GLU A 339 -6.67 8.51 8.55
C GLU A 339 -6.43 7.62 7.32
N LYS A 340 -5.17 7.24 7.07
CA LYS A 340 -4.78 6.28 6.01
C LYS A 340 -5.05 4.81 6.37
N GLY A 341 -5.61 4.53 7.54
CA GLY A 341 -6.02 3.19 7.98
C GLY A 341 -4.92 2.38 8.68
N TYR A 342 -3.81 3.01 9.07
CA TYR A 342 -2.80 2.34 9.90
C TYR A 342 -3.25 2.31 11.36
N VAL A 343 -3.12 1.17 12.04
CA VAL A 343 -3.40 1.10 13.49
C VAL A 343 -2.22 1.73 14.23
N VAL A 344 -2.35 3.00 14.60
CA VAL A 344 -1.31 3.72 15.34
C VAL A 344 -1.60 3.65 16.84
N ARG A 345 -0.63 3.22 17.66
CA ARG A 345 -0.81 3.18 19.12
C ARG A 345 0.33 3.84 19.87
N ASP A 346 -0.02 4.38 21.02
CA ASP A 346 0.90 4.90 22.01
C ASP A 346 1.51 3.74 22.81
N GLN A 347 2.78 3.39 22.54
CA GLN A 347 3.41 2.23 23.17
C GLN A 347 3.93 2.58 24.58
N THR A 348 3.07 2.52 25.60
CA THR A 348 3.49 2.72 27.00
C THR A 348 3.76 1.43 27.80
N ARG A 349 3.71 0.20 27.25
CA ARG A 349 3.60 -1.00 28.13
C ARG A 349 4.36 -2.30 27.82
N HIS A 350 5.40 -2.34 26.98
CA HIS A 350 6.11 -3.63 26.71
C HIS A 350 7.65 -3.67 26.79
N GLY A 351 8.31 -2.73 27.47
CA GLY A 351 9.75 -2.84 27.76
C GLY A 351 10.10 -2.23 29.11
N LEU A 352 10.68 -3.02 30.01
CA LEU A 352 11.14 -2.63 31.34
C LEU A 352 12.21 -1.53 31.24
N SER A 353 12.05 -0.40 31.93
CA SER A 353 13.16 0.53 32.17
C SER A 353 13.96 0.05 33.38
N PRO A 354 15.28 -0.20 33.26
CA PRO A 354 16.15 -0.18 34.40
C PRO A 354 16.52 1.29 34.65
N GLN A 355 15.93 1.87 35.69
CA GLN A 355 16.13 3.22 36.24
C GLN A 355 15.11 4.26 35.77
N GLY A 356 14.17 4.56 36.68
CA GLY A 356 13.18 5.62 36.53
C GLY A 356 13.82 7.00 36.46
N LYS A 357 13.60 7.68 35.33
CA LYS A 357 13.57 9.13 35.12
C LYS A 357 13.17 9.35 33.66
N ASP A 358 11.87 9.54 33.39
CA ASP A 358 11.24 10.03 32.15
C ASP A 358 11.85 9.62 30.78
N ALA A 359 12.52 8.47 30.73
CA ALA A 359 13.25 8.01 29.57
C ALA A 359 12.41 7.01 28.79
N GLY A 360 11.80 7.52 27.73
CA GLY A 360 11.76 6.84 26.45
C GLY A 360 10.40 6.23 26.11
N LYS A 361 9.82 6.81 25.08
CA LYS A 361 8.69 6.27 24.34
C LYS A 361 9.01 6.58 22.88
N VAL A 362 8.92 5.60 21.99
CA VAL A 362 9.06 5.87 20.55
C VAL A 362 7.89 6.71 20.07
N ASP A 363 8.17 7.64 19.16
CA ASP A 363 7.22 8.70 18.82
C ASP A 363 5.95 8.16 18.15
N ILE A 364 6.09 7.20 17.23
CA ILE A 364 4.94 6.60 16.53
C ILE A 364 5.16 5.09 16.38
N SER A 365 4.17 4.28 16.76
CA SER A 365 4.19 2.82 16.59
C SER A 365 3.02 2.35 15.73
N ILE A 366 3.33 1.64 14.64
CA ILE A 366 2.33 1.08 13.72
C ILE A 366 2.13 -0.39 14.04
N PHE A 367 0.87 -0.81 14.16
CA PHE A 367 0.48 -2.17 14.45
C PHE A 367 -0.17 -2.85 13.24
N LYS A 368 0.13 -4.13 13.06
CA LYS A 368 -0.52 -5.00 12.09
C LYS A 368 -0.81 -6.34 12.76
N GLU A 369 -2.06 -6.80 12.69
CA GLU A 369 -2.50 -8.08 13.30
C GLU A 369 -2.15 -8.20 14.80
N GLY A 370 -2.27 -7.09 15.54
CA GLY A 370 -1.99 -7.05 16.98
C GLY A 370 -0.50 -7.05 17.36
N LYS A 371 0.42 -7.01 16.38
CA LYS A 371 1.87 -6.93 16.61
C LYS A 371 2.42 -5.60 16.12
N THR A 372 3.50 -5.12 16.74
CA THR A 372 4.25 -3.98 16.23
C THR A 372 4.83 -4.35 14.87
N TYR A 373 4.46 -3.60 13.84
CA TYR A 373 4.89 -3.78 12.47
C TYR A 373 6.09 -2.89 12.14
N THR A 374 6.02 -1.62 12.55
CA THR A 374 7.11 -0.67 12.37
C THR A 374 7.10 0.38 13.48
N LEU A 375 8.29 0.86 13.81
CA LEU A 375 8.52 1.99 14.71
C LEU A 375 8.99 3.20 13.89
N ILE A 376 8.45 4.37 14.19
CA ILE A 376 8.92 5.63 13.64
C ILE A 376 9.41 6.49 14.80
N GLU A 377 10.68 6.85 14.74
CA GLU A 377 11.32 7.77 15.66
C GLU A 377 11.63 9.07 14.89
N ALA A 378 11.21 10.21 15.42
CA ALA A 378 11.29 11.50 14.76
C ALA A 378 12.29 12.42 15.44
N LEU A 379 12.87 13.34 14.66
CA LEU A 379 13.88 14.29 15.14
C LEU A 379 13.70 15.65 14.49
N ASN A 380 13.75 16.71 15.28
CA ASN A 380 13.98 18.07 14.79
C ASN A 380 15.49 18.37 14.69
N LEU A 381 15.98 18.61 13.48
CA LEU A 381 17.41 18.88 13.21
C LEU A 381 17.61 20.23 12.53
N SER A 382 18.19 21.19 13.27
CA SER A 382 18.70 22.44 12.69
C SER A 382 20.18 22.36 12.27
N CYS A 383 20.87 21.27 12.65
CA CYS A 383 22.24 20.96 12.29
C CYS A 383 22.54 19.47 12.48
N LEU A 384 23.73 19.01 12.07
CA LEU A 384 24.18 17.63 12.30
C LEU A 384 24.66 17.45 13.75
N SER A 385 23.72 17.33 14.69
CA SER A 385 24.01 17.04 16.09
C SER A 385 24.22 15.55 16.33
N LYS A 386 25.48 15.09 16.25
CA LYS A 386 25.85 13.66 16.38
C LYS A 386 25.30 13.01 17.64
N LYS A 387 25.51 13.62 18.81
CA LYS A 387 25.04 13.10 20.11
C LYS A 387 23.51 12.93 20.15
N TYR A 388 22.78 13.89 19.59
CA TYR A 388 21.33 13.87 19.55
C TYR A 388 20.84 12.76 18.61
N ILE A 389 21.38 12.71 17.38
CA ILE A 389 21.07 11.66 16.40
C ILE A 389 21.38 10.26 16.96
N ASP A 390 22.53 10.07 17.62
CA ASP A 390 22.88 8.78 18.25
C ASP A 390 21.87 8.37 19.32
N THR A 391 21.37 9.31 20.11
CA THR A 391 20.37 9.02 21.17
C THR A 391 19.09 8.45 20.58
N HIS A 392 18.56 9.05 19.52
CA HIS A 392 17.33 8.60 18.86
C HIS A 392 17.53 7.32 18.03
N LEU A 393 18.66 7.21 17.32
CA LEU A 393 18.97 5.99 16.57
C LEU A 393 19.12 4.79 17.49
N ASP A 394 19.78 4.94 18.64
CA ASP A 394 19.93 3.84 19.59
C ASP A 394 18.60 3.49 20.27
N LYS A 395 17.77 4.50 20.54
CA LYS A 395 16.41 4.32 21.04
C LYS A 395 15.60 3.39 20.11
N ILE A 396 15.61 3.57 18.80
CA ILE A 396 14.82 2.69 17.91
C ILE A 396 15.21 1.20 18.06
N PHE A 397 16.49 0.90 18.26
CA PHE A 397 16.97 -0.47 18.47
C PHE A 397 16.63 -1.03 19.85
N ASP A 398 16.59 -0.18 20.88
CA ASP A 398 16.23 -0.56 22.24
C ASP A 398 14.72 -0.88 22.34
N TYR A 399 13.87 -0.15 21.61
CA TYR A 399 12.41 -0.33 21.64
C TYR A 399 11.90 -1.41 20.70
N ASP A 400 12.53 -1.57 19.55
CA ASP A 400 12.23 -2.68 18.65
C ASP A 400 12.79 -3.98 19.24
N VAL A 401 12.18 -4.55 20.28
CA VAL A 401 12.68 -5.81 20.90
C VAL A 401 12.56 -7.00 19.93
N LEU A 402 11.59 -6.95 19.01
CA LEU A 402 11.26 -8.06 18.11
C LEU A 402 12.17 -8.12 16.87
N GLY A 403 12.83 -7.03 16.51
CA GLY A 403 13.62 -6.94 15.28
C GLY A 403 12.70 -6.88 14.07
N ASN A 404 11.83 -5.88 14.03
CA ASN A 404 10.94 -5.60 12.90
C ASN A 404 11.72 -5.55 11.59
N ASP A 405 11.10 -6.02 10.51
CA ASP A 405 11.73 -6.02 9.19
C ASP A 405 12.09 -4.60 8.73
N ILE A 406 11.27 -3.61 9.12
CA ILE A 406 11.41 -2.20 8.74
C ILE A 406 11.11 -1.30 9.95
N ASN A 407 11.98 -0.31 10.19
CA ASN A 407 11.71 0.85 11.04
C ASN A 407 12.09 2.16 10.30
N ILE A 408 11.64 3.30 10.82
CA ILE A 408 11.80 4.62 10.18
C ILE A 408 12.38 5.65 11.16
N ILE A 409 13.33 6.44 10.68
CA ILE A 409 13.83 7.65 11.29
C ILE A 409 13.32 8.82 10.46
N LEU A 410 12.52 9.68 11.07
CA LEU A 410 11.93 10.84 10.43
C LEU A 410 12.63 12.12 10.88
N ASN A 411 13.50 12.66 10.04
CA ASN A 411 14.22 13.90 10.32
C ASN A 411 13.47 15.09 9.73
N TYR A 412 12.95 15.98 10.58
CA TYR A 412 12.48 17.31 10.22
C TYR A 412 13.67 18.27 10.22
N VAL A 413 14.13 18.67 9.04
CA VAL A 413 15.40 19.37 8.88
C VAL A 413 15.17 20.85 8.60
N THR A 414 15.75 21.75 9.40
CA THR A 414 15.70 23.20 9.18
C THR A 414 17.11 23.72 8.96
N VAL A 415 17.56 23.78 7.70
CA VAL A 415 18.94 24.18 7.33
C VAL A 415 18.92 25.06 6.08
N SER A 416 19.95 25.88 5.90
CA SER A 416 20.11 26.72 4.71
C SER A 416 20.60 25.96 3.47
N ASP A 417 21.35 24.87 3.67
CA ASP A 417 21.91 24.04 2.59
C ASP A 417 21.57 22.57 2.86
N PHE A 418 20.49 22.12 2.23
CA PHE A 418 19.96 20.78 2.45
C PHE A 418 20.84 19.69 1.84
N ASP A 419 21.39 19.90 0.65
CA ASP A 419 22.23 18.90 -0.01
C ASP A 419 23.55 18.68 0.78
N LYS A 420 24.13 19.74 1.32
CA LYS A 420 25.29 19.63 2.22
C LYS A 420 24.93 18.91 3.52
N PHE A 421 23.78 19.20 4.11
CA PHE A 421 23.30 18.49 5.30
C PHE A 421 23.17 16.99 5.02
N ILE A 422 22.54 16.61 3.91
CA ILE A 422 22.33 15.20 3.53
C ILE A 422 23.65 14.48 3.29
N THR A 423 24.60 15.13 2.61
CA THR A 423 25.95 14.59 2.38
C THR A 423 26.67 14.29 3.70
N ASN A 424 26.61 15.24 4.65
CA ASN A 424 27.22 15.09 5.96
C ASN A 424 26.50 14.03 6.81
N TYR A 425 25.17 13.95 6.72
CA TYR A 425 24.36 12.95 7.39
C TYR A 425 24.71 11.53 6.92
N ILE A 426 24.77 11.31 5.60
CA ILE A 426 25.17 10.02 5.01
C ILE A 426 26.59 9.65 5.43
N THR A 427 27.53 10.60 5.37
CA THR A 427 28.91 10.38 5.81
C THR A 427 28.94 9.93 7.27
N TYR A 428 28.18 10.59 8.13
CA TYR A 428 28.08 10.22 9.53
C TYR A 428 27.42 8.85 9.75
N MET A 429 26.40 8.47 8.98
CA MET A 429 25.80 7.12 9.06
C MET A 429 26.82 6.02 8.73
N LYS A 430 27.77 6.28 7.82
CA LYS A 430 28.87 5.35 7.49
C LYS A 430 29.92 5.24 8.59
N GLU A 431 30.18 6.33 9.30
CA GLU A 431 31.23 6.41 10.33
C GLU A 431 30.77 6.00 11.73
N ARG A 432 29.47 6.14 12.05
CA ARG A 432 28.96 5.88 13.40
C ARG A 432 29.08 4.40 13.76
N LYS A 433 29.24 4.15 15.07
CA LYS A 433 29.20 2.79 15.62
C LYS A 433 27.75 2.38 15.83
N TRP A 434 27.33 1.33 15.14
CA TRP A 434 25.97 0.81 15.23
C TRP A 434 25.86 -0.32 16.24
N ARG A 435 24.79 -0.34 17.05
CA ARG A 435 24.48 -1.45 17.96
C ARG A 435 24.27 -2.77 17.21
N SER A 436 23.52 -2.72 16.11
CA SER A 436 23.42 -3.81 15.13
C SER A 436 24.25 -3.42 13.90
N PRO A 437 25.28 -4.20 13.51
CA PRO A 437 26.19 -3.83 12.43
C PRO A 437 25.46 -3.47 11.14
N MET A 438 25.78 -2.30 10.57
CA MET A 438 25.31 -1.90 9.25
C MET A 438 26.07 -2.68 8.18
N VAL A 439 25.35 -3.32 7.27
CA VAL A 439 25.93 -4.15 6.20
C VAL A 439 25.76 -3.53 4.81
N ASP A 440 24.82 -2.60 4.65
CA ASP A 440 24.57 -1.90 3.39
C ASP A 440 23.95 -0.52 3.64
N LEU A 441 24.19 0.41 2.71
CA LEU A 441 23.60 1.75 2.69
C LEU A 441 23.28 2.16 1.25
N ASP A 442 22.00 2.38 0.96
CA ASP A 442 21.51 2.97 -0.30
C ASP A 442 21.18 4.46 -0.08
N GLU A 443 22.04 5.32 -0.62
CA GLU A 443 21.94 6.78 -0.52
C GLU A 443 20.77 7.37 -1.31
N LYS A 444 20.29 6.67 -2.33
CA LYS A 444 19.26 7.17 -3.25
C LYS A 444 17.93 6.46 -3.10
N CYS A 445 17.90 5.36 -2.35
CA CYS A 445 16.72 4.54 -2.10
C CYS A 445 15.90 4.30 -3.38
N LYS A 446 16.53 3.65 -4.38
CA LYS A 446 16.03 3.59 -5.76
C LYS A 446 14.65 2.95 -5.91
N GLU A 447 14.20 2.22 -4.90
CA GLU A 447 12.87 1.60 -4.84
C GLU A 447 11.73 2.63 -4.74
N TYR A 448 12.01 3.83 -4.24
CA TYR A 448 11.07 4.94 -4.23
C TYR A 448 11.45 5.98 -5.29
N LYS A 449 10.56 6.21 -6.26
CA LYS A 449 10.68 7.35 -7.18
C LYS A 449 10.26 8.62 -6.43
N ILE A 450 11.18 9.19 -5.65
CA ILE A 450 10.93 10.40 -4.88
C ILE A 450 10.81 11.58 -5.85
N LEU A 451 9.60 12.14 -5.96
CA LEU A 451 9.29 13.27 -6.85
C LEU A 451 9.59 14.65 -6.21
N TYR A 452 9.91 14.68 -4.91
CA TYR A 452 10.06 15.91 -4.12
C TYR A 452 11.53 16.23 -3.84
N SER A 453 12.02 17.35 -4.35
CA SER A 453 13.40 17.82 -4.09
C SER A 453 13.65 18.20 -2.62
N SER A 454 12.60 18.49 -1.85
CA SER A 454 12.67 18.80 -0.42
C SER A 454 12.61 17.58 0.50
N ILE A 455 12.53 16.37 -0.06
CA ILE A 455 12.56 15.11 0.68
C ILE A 455 13.71 14.25 0.16
N ARG A 456 14.44 13.61 1.07
CA ARG A 456 15.49 12.62 0.76
C ARG A 456 15.24 11.39 1.60
N VAL A 457 15.47 10.22 1.02
CA VAL A 457 15.38 8.94 1.73
C VAL A 457 16.69 8.22 1.59
N VAL A 458 17.27 7.84 2.73
CA VAL A 458 18.45 6.99 2.81
C VAL A 458 18.02 5.68 3.45
N LYS A 459 18.48 4.55 2.92
CA LYS A 459 18.16 3.23 3.45
C LYS A 459 19.42 2.59 4.02
N THR A 460 19.37 2.16 5.26
CA THR A 460 20.44 1.40 5.90
C THR A 460 19.94 -0.02 6.21
N THR A 461 20.80 -1.01 5.97
CA THR A 461 20.48 -2.42 6.28
C THR A 461 21.37 -2.89 7.42
N HIS A 462 20.78 -3.49 8.45
CA HIS A 462 21.45 -3.92 9.66
C HIS A 462 21.36 -5.42 9.86
N LYS A 463 22.43 -6.03 10.35
CA LYS A 463 22.44 -7.46 10.72
C LYS A 463 22.07 -7.63 12.19
N ARG A 464 20.90 -8.20 12.45
CA ARG A 464 20.39 -8.44 13.80
C ARG A 464 19.98 -9.89 13.99
N ASN A 465 20.59 -10.59 14.95
CA ASN A 465 20.30 -12.00 15.26
C ASN A 465 20.27 -12.92 14.02
N GLY A 466 21.17 -12.70 13.06
CA GLY A 466 21.25 -13.48 11.82
C GLY A 466 20.30 -13.03 10.69
N LYS A 467 19.34 -12.12 10.94
CA LYS A 467 18.45 -11.53 9.94
C LYS A 467 18.88 -10.12 9.54
N ASN A 468 18.48 -9.70 8.34
CA ASN A 468 18.67 -8.33 7.88
C ASN A 468 17.40 -7.54 8.19
N THR A 469 17.53 -6.41 8.88
CA THR A 469 16.46 -5.46 9.17
C THR A 469 16.78 -4.13 8.49
N ILE A 470 15.76 -3.38 8.08
CA ILE A 470 15.92 -2.14 7.33
C ILE A 470 15.56 -0.95 8.22
N LEU A 471 16.37 0.10 8.13
CA LEU A 471 16.08 1.40 8.73
C LEU A 471 16.03 2.45 7.61
N TYR A 472 14.86 3.05 7.42
CA TYR A 472 14.71 4.18 6.49
C TYR A 472 14.94 5.48 7.22
N HIS A 473 15.77 6.35 6.64
CA HIS A 473 16.00 7.70 7.12
C HIS A 473 15.33 8.66 6.14
N ILE A 474 14.16 9.17 6.52
CA ILE A 474 13.40 10.14 5.73
C ILE A 474 13.78 11.51 6.24
N CYS A 475 14.40 12.34 5.39
CA CYS A 475 14.74 13.72 5.70
C CYS A 475 13.79 14.64 4.95
N ALA A 476 12.98 15.40 5.68
CA ALA A 476 12.04 16.38 5.16
C ALA A 476 12.52 17.80 5.50
N LEU A 477 12.81 18.60 4.47
CA LEU A 477 13.23 20.00 4.64
C LEU A 477 12.04 20.86 5.05
N ILE A 478 12.10 21.41 6.25
CA ILE A 478 11.15 22.40 6.75
C ILE A 478 11.62 23.79 6.33
N ASN A 479 10.76 24.53 5.63
CA ASN A 479 11.03 25.92 5.28
C ASN A 479 10.88 26.80 6.51
N GLY A 480 11.91 26.92 7.34
CA GLY A 480 11.93 27.92 8.41
C GLY A 480 11.97 29.34 7.81
N ALA A 481 11.26 30.29 8.42
CA ALA A 481 11.44 31.71 8.11
C ALA A 481 12.92 32.09 8.33
N LYS A 482 13.44 32.92 7.41
CA LYS A 482 14.82 33.43 7.42
C LYS A 482 15.19 34.15 8.70
#